data_AF-Q05X60-F1
#
_entry.id   AF-Q05X60-F1
#
_cell.length_a   1.000
_cell.length_b   1.000
_cell.length_c   1.000
_cell.angle_alpha   90.00
_cell.angle_beta   90.00
_cell.angle_gamma   90.00
#
_symmetry.space_group_name_H-M   'P 1'
#
loop_
_entity.id
_entity.type
_entity.pdbx_description
1 polymer ?
#
loop_
_entity_poly.entity_id
_entity_poly.type
_entity_poly.pdbx_seq_one_letter_code
_entity_poly.pdbx_strand_id
1 'polypeptide(L)'
;MTLAELLIAGAIAGSSCCASVQVWGQAAQTARSASDLTDASALLERHWLASRRWLAAAPMTEICALEAESLDEALQQSLPLAAGLKRSLQANDDNPGLWLVLEHPVSGLKRRQLMTAAGLGGCTDNAEPRKPEPSNAQHRSALTLELLP
;
A
#
# COMPACT_ATOMS: atom_id res chain seq x y z
N MET A 1 -25.20 -44.87 40.10
CA MET A 1 -25.09 -44.25 38.77
C MET A 1 -25.93 -45.06 37.81
N THR A 2 -26.90 -44.41 37.16
CA THR A 2 -27.75 -45.08 36.16
C THR A 2 -27.12 -44.95 34.77
N LEU A 3 -27.48 -45.87 33.86
CA LEU A 3 -27.01 -45.81 32.47
C LEU A 3 -27.42 -44.50 31.78
N ALA A 4 -28.58 -43.94 32.14
CA ALA A 4 -29.05 -42.65 31.64
C ALA A 4 -28.15 -41.47 32.07
N GLU A 5 -27.67 -41.47 33.32
CA GLU A 5 -26.75 -40.43 33.83
C GLU A 5 -25.40 -40.44 33.07
N LEU A 6 -24.88 -41.63 32.74
CA LEU A 6 -23.63 -41.76 31.97
C LEU A 6 -23.79 -41.26 30.53
N LEU A 7 -24.94 -41.49 29.90
CA LEU A 7 -25.21 -40.99 28.55
C LEU A 7 -25.29 -39.47 28.52
N ILE A 8 -25.96 -38.85 29.51
CA ILE A 8 -26.06 -37.40 29.62
C ILE A 8 -24.68 -36.80 29.90
N ALA A 9 -23.93 -37.36 30.85
CA ALA A 9 -22.58 -36.91 31.17
C ALA A 9 -21.63 -37.03 29.96
N GLY A 10 -21.70 -38.13 29.22
CA GLY A 10 -20.94 -38.35 27.99
C GLY A 10 -21.32 -37.37 26.87
N ALA A 11 -22.61 -37.08 26.70
CA ALA A 11 -23.08 -36.09 25.71
C ALA A 11 -22.61 -34.67 26.05
N ILE A 12 -22.66 -34.27 27.32
CA ILE A 12 -22.17 -32.97 27.79
C ILE A 12 -20.64 -32.90 27.62
N ALA A 13 -19.91 -33.94 28.02
CA ALA A 13 -18.45 -33.97 27.90
C ALA A 13 -17.99 -33.96 26.44
N GLY A 14 -18.65 -34.76 25.58
CA GLY A 14 -18.37 -34.82 24.15
C GLY A 14 -18.65 -33.49 23.45
N SER A 15 -19.81 -32.87 23.69
CA SER A 15 -20.14 -31.56 23.12
C SER A 15 -19.19 -30.45 23.62
N SER A 16 -18.83 -30.46 24.92
CA SER A 16 -17.87 -29.51 25.49
C SER A 16 -16.46 -29.67 24.89
N CYS A 17 -16.03 -30.90 24.64
CA CYS A 17 -14.76 -31.19 24.00
C CYS A 17 -14.72 -30.68 22.55
N CYS A 18 -15.76 -30.98 21.76
CA CYS A 18 -15.88 -30.50 20.39
C CYS A 18 -15.90 -28.97 20.30
N ALA A 19 -16.65 -28.30 21.17
CA ALA A 19 -16.70 -26.84 21.24
C ALA A 19 -15.32 -26.25 21.58
N SER A 20 -14.59 -26.86 22.51
CA SER A 20 -13.25 -26.42 22.90
C SER A 20 -12.27 -26.50 21.73
N VAL A 21 -12.24 -27.63 21.01
CA VAL A 21 -11.35 -27.81 19.85
C VAL A 21 -11.66 -26.79 18.75
N GLN A 22 -12.93 -26.50 18.50
CA GLN A 22 -13.33 -25.48 17.53
C GLN A 22 -12.85 -24.08 17.92
N VAL A 23 -13.02 -23.69 19.19
CA VAL A 23 -12.56 -22.39 19.71
C VAL A 23 -11.04 -22.25 19.60
N TRP A 24 -10.28 -23.27 19.98
CA TRP A 24 -8.81 -23.25 19.85
C TRP A 24 -8.35 -23.23 18.39
N GLY A 25 -9.03 -23.96 17.51
CA GLY A 25 -8.76 -23.94 16.07
C GLY A 25 -8.98 -22.55 15.47
N GLN A 26 -10.09 -21.90 15.82
CA GLN A 26 -10.37 -20.53 15.41
C GLN A 26 -9.36 -19.54 15.98
N ALA A 27 -9.03 -19.65 17.27
CA ALA A 27 -8.04 -18.79 17.91
C ALA A 27 -6.63 -18.93 17.28
N ALA A 28 -6.23 -20.16 16.91
CA ALA A 28 -4.97 -20.38 16.22
C ALA A 28 -4.96 -19.76 14.83
N GLN A 29 -6.08 -19.85 14.09
CA GLN A 29 -6.19 -19.25 12.76
C GLN A 29 -6.18 -17.72 12.82
N THR A 30 -6.90 -17.13 13.78
CA THR A 30 -6.89 -15.67 13.96
C THR A 30 -5.52 -15.18 14.40
N ALA A 31 -4.84 -15.89 15.31
CA ALA A 31 -3.48 -15.55 15.72
C ALA A 31 -2.49 -15.55 14.54
N ARG A 32 -2.57 -16.54 13.65
CA ARG A 32 -1.75 -16.55 12.42
C ARG A 32 -2.03 -15.36 11.53
N SER A 33 -3.31 -15.08 11.24
CA SER A 33 -3.69 -13.94 10.41
C SER A 33 -3.25 -12.59 11.01
N ALA A 34 -3.27 -12.46 12.34
CA ALA A 34 -2.80 -11.28 13.03
C ALA A 34 -1.26 -11.14 12.94
N SER A 35 -0.54 -12.26 13.01
CA SER A 35 0.91 -12.28 12.78
C SER A 35 1.25 -11.81 11.38
N ASP A 36 0.59 -12.37 10.35
CA ASP A 36 0.82 -12.01 8.95
C ASP A 36 0.56 -10.52 8.70
N LEU A 37 -0.49 -9.96 9.30
CA LEU A 37 -0.80 -8.53 9.21
C LEU A 37 0.26 -7.68 9.90
N THR A 38 0.74 -8.12 11.06
CA THR A 38 1.79 -7.45 11.82
C THR A 38 3.09 -7.41 11.03
N ASP A 39 3.48 -8.53 10.43
CA ASP A 39 4.69 -8.61 9.61
C ASP A 39 4.60 -7.72 8.36
N ALA A 40 3.44 -7.71 7.69
CA ALA A 40 3.19 -6.81 6.57
C ALA A 40 3.26 -5.33 6.98
N SER A 41 2.71 -4.97 8.14
CA SER A 41 2.77 -3.61 8.67
C SER A 41 4.21 -3.18 9.00
N ALA A 42 4.99 -4.08 9.60
CA ALA A 42 6.38 -3.83 9.95
C ALA A 42 7.25 -3.65 8.69
N LEU A 43 7.00 -4.45 7.65
CA LEU A 43 7.70 -4.33 6.37
C LEU A 43 7.43 -2.97 5.70
N LEU A 44 6.17 -2.53 5.70
CA LEU A 44 5.76 -1.22 5.17
C LEU A 44 6.42 -0.08 5.95
N GLU A 45 6.37 -0.11 7.28
CA GLU A 45 6.95 0.96 8.11
C GLU A 45 8.47 1.05 7.95
N ARG A 46 9.17 -0.08 7.82
CA ARG A 46 10.62 -0.07 7.55
C ARG A 46 10.93 0.62 6.22
N HIS A 47 10.20 0.29 5.15
CA HIS A 47 10.41 0.91 3.84
C HIS A 47 10.03 2.39 3.84
N TRP A 48 8.96 2.75 4.54
CA TRP A 48 8.54 4.13 4.70
C TRP A 48 9.56 4.97 5.45
N LEU A 49 10.14 4.43 6.54
CA LEU A 49 11.21 5.12 7.26
C LEU A 49 12.48 5.24 6.41
N ALA A 50 12.80 4.22 5.63
CA ALA A 50 13.94 4.25 4.73
C ALA A 50 13.76 5.29 3.61
N SER A 51 12.57 5.38 2.99
CA SER A 51 12.28 6.40 1.98
C SER A 51 12.35 7.80 2.57
N ARG A 52 11.83 8.02 3.78
CA ARG A 52 11.94 9.31 4.49
C ARG A 52 13.37 9.71 4.77
N ARG A 53 14.21 8.78 5.23
CA ARG A 53 15.63 9.04 5.49
C ARG A 53 16.37 9.34 4.20
N TRP A 54 16.08 8.61 3.13
CA TRP A 54 16.67 8.88 1.82
C TRP A 54 16.27 10.27 1.31
N LEU A 55 14.98 10.63 1.37
CA LEU A 55 14.50 11.96 0.97
C LEU A 55 15.15 13.09 1.76
N ALA A 56 15.39 12.90 3.05
CA ALA A 56 16.06 13.89 3.89
C ALA A 56 17.56 14.04 3.57
N ALA A 57 18.19 13.00 2.99
CA ALA A 57 19.60 12.99 2.63
C ALA A 57 19.86 13.29 1.15
N ALA A 58 18.83 13.19 0.30
CA ALA A 58 18.94 13.40 -1.13
C ALA A 58 19.26 14.87 -1.45
N PRO A 59 20.04 15.12 -2.52
CA PRO A 59 20.37 16.48 -2.93
C PRO A 59 19.09 17.22 -3.37
N MET A 60 18.86 18.40 -2.78
CA MET A 60 17.65 19.22 -3.02
C MET A 60 17.43 19.52 -4.51
N THR A 61 18.51 19.66 -5.29
CA THR A 61 18.45 19.89 -6.75
C THR A 61 17.71 18.81 -7.53
N GLU A 62 17.68 17.57 -7.03
CA GLU A 62 17.01 16.43 -7.69
C GLU A 62 15.58 16.23 -7.20
N ILE A 63 15.30 16.53 -5.93
CA ILE A 63 13.98 16.27 -5.31
C ILE A 63 13.03 17.46 -5.34
N CYS A 64 13.52 18.69 -5.56
CA CYS A 64 12.69 19.89 -5.49
C CYS A 64 11.74 20.08 -6.68
N ALA A 65 12.06 19.53 -7.84
CA ALA A 65 11.15 19.56 -8.99
C ALA A 65 9.92 18.67 -8.76
N LEU A 66 10.01 17.69 -7.86
CA LEU A 66 8.94 16.71 -7.58
C LEU A 66 8.35 16.12 -8.87
N GLU A 67 9.22 15.76 -9.82
CA GLU A 67 8.84 15.09 -11.06
C GLU A 67 8.73 13.58 -10.80
N ALA A 68 7.52 13.03 -10.98
CA ALA A 68 7.18 11.67 -10.54
C ALA A 68 8.08 10.61 -11.17
N GLU A 69 8.42 10.73 -12.46
CA GLU A 69 9.23 9.75 -13.17
C GLU A 69 10.68 9.75 -12.64
N SER A 70 11.32 10.91 -12.60
CA SER A 70 12.70 11.05 -12.10
C SER A 70 12.84 10.62 -10.64
N LEU A 71 11.84 10.92 -9.81
CA LEU A 71 11.84 10.56 -8.41
C LEU A 71 11.62 9.05 -8.22
N ASP A 72 10.77 8.41 -9.02
CA ASP A 72 10.61 6.96 -8.94
C ASP A 72 11.90 6.25 -9.38
N GLU A 73 12.54 6.70 -10.46
CA GLU A 73 13.83 6.15 -10.90
C GLU A 73 14.90 6.28 -9.82
N ALA A 74 15.06 7.47 -9.23
CA ALA A 74 16.02 7.71 -8.15
C ALA A 74 15.71 6.83 -6.93
N LEU A 75 14.44 6.68 -6.57
CA LEU A 75 14.00 5.79 -5.49
C LEU A 75 14.18 4.30 -5.83
N GLN A 76 14.08 3.89 -7.10
CA GLN A 76 14.28 2.50 -7.53
C GLN A 76 15.75 2.13 -7.43
N GLN A 77 16.64 3.05 -7.82
CA GLN A 77 18.09 2.85 -7.79
C GLN A 77 18.64 2.85 -6.35
N SER A 78 18.17 3.77 -5.51
CA SER A 78 18.68 3.95 -4.15
C SER A 78 18.00 3.06 -3.12
N LEU A 79 16.72 2.76 -3.30
CA LEU A 79 15.90 2.02 -2.36
C LEU A 79 15.06 0.96 -3.09
N PRO A 80 15.69 -0.16 -3.49
CA PRO A 80 14.98 -1.25 -4.14
C PRO A 80 13.89 -1.79 -3.22
N LEU A 81 12.70 -2.03 -3.79
CA LEU A 81 11.57 -2.54 -3.03
C LEU A 81 11.83 -3.97 -2.57
N ALA A 82 11.50 -4.26 -1.31
CA ALA A 82 11.37 -5.64 -0.87
C ALA A 82 10.22 -6.35 -1.59
N ALA A 83 10.38 -7.66 -1.75
CA ALA A 83 9.35 -8.53 -2.29
C ALA A 83 8.02 -8.37 -1.53
N GLY A 84 6.90 -8.42 -2.26
CA GLY A 84 5.56 -8.26 -1.70
C GLY A 84 5.13 -6.81 -1.48
N LEU A 85 6.00 -5.82 -1.72
CA LEU A 85 5.62 -4.41 -1.72
C LEU A 85 5.41 -3.88 -3.14
N LYS A 86 4.52 -2.90 -3.25
CA LYS A 86 4.35 -2.04 -4.42
C LYS A 86 4.58 -0.58 -4.01
N ARG A 87 5.23 0.18 -4.88
CA ARG A 87 5.40 1.63 -4.74
C ARG A 87 4.76 2.30 -5.95
N SER A 88 4.09 3.42 -5.72
CA SER A 88 3.64 4.32 -6.78
C SER A 88 3.76 5.77 -6.32
N LEU A 89 4.15 6.64 -7.24
CA LEU A 89 4.05 8.08 -7.09
C LEU A 89 2.79 8.57 -7.79
N GLN A 90 1.98 9.36 -7.10
CA GLN A 90 0.71 9.88 -7.62
C GLN A 90 0.69 11.39 -7.44
N ALA A 91 0.24 12.12 -8.46
CA ALA A 91 -0.02 13.55 -8.32
C ALA A 91 -1.06 13.79 -7.22
N ASN A 92 -0.92 14.90 -6.51
CA ASN A 92 -1.95 15.35 -5.59
C ASN A 92 -2.88 16.32 -6.32
N ASP A 93 -4.15 15.94 -6.46
CA ASP A 93 -5.14 16.71 -7.25
C ASP A 93 -5.47 18.07 -6.63
N ASP A 94 -5.39 18.17 -5.30
CA ASP A 94 -5.84 19.35 -4.55
C ASP A 94 -4.74 20.41 -4.35
N ASN A 95 -3.48 20.00 -4.29
CA ASN A 95 -2.36 20.88 -3.95
C ASN A 95 -1.06 20.42 -4.63
N PRO A 96 -0.12 21.34 -4.94
CA PRO A 96 1.17 20.97 -5.52
C PRO A 96 1.93 20.00 -4.62
N GLY A 97 2.25 18.82 -5.17
CA GLY A 97 2.96 17.77 -4.47
C GLY A 97 2.74 16.39 -5.08
N LEU A 98 3.49 15.43 -4.57
CA LEU A 98 3.41 14.02 -4.95
C LEU A 98 3.10 13.15 -3.73
N TRP A 99 2.18 12.22 -3.90
CA TRP A 99 1.96 11.12 -2.95
C TRP A 99 2.91 9.98 -3.24
N LEU A 100 3.78 9.68 -2.29
CA LEU A 100 4.45 8.40 -2.21
C LEU A 100 3.51 7.39 -1.55
N VAL A 101 3.08 6.40 -2.33
CA VAL A 101 2.21 5.32 -1.86
C VAL A 101 3.00 4.03 -1.82
N LEU A 102 3.05 3.40 -0.65
CA LEU A 102 3.56 2.05 -0.44
C LEU A 102 2.40 1.14 -0.08
N GLU A 103 2.33 -0.02 -0.73
CA GLU A 103 1.24 -0.97 -0.57
C GLU A 103 1.80 -2.39 -0.40
N HIS A 104 1.19 -3.16 0.50
CA HIS A 104 1.38 -4.59 0.59
C HIS A 104 0.11 -5.28 0.05
N PRO A 105 0.06 -5.70 -1.23
CA PRO A 105 -1.18 -6.06 -1.91
C PRO A 105 -1.91 -7.25 -1.27
N VAL A 106 -1.16 -8.18 -0.67
CA VAL A 106 -1.73 -9.40 -0.07
C VAL A 106 -2.52 -9.07 1.19
N SER A 107 -2.05 -8.13 2.01
CA SER A 107 -2.77 -7.71 3.22
C SER A 107 -3.70 -6.52 2.98
N GLY A 108 -3.59 -5.85 1.83
CA GLY A 108 -4.32 -4.62 1.51
C GLY A 108 -3.84 -3.39 2.29
N LEU A 109 -2.80 -3.51 3.12
CA LEU A 109 -2.26 -2.39 3.88
C LEU A 109 -1.58 -1.38 2.95
N LYS A 110 -1.83 -0.10 3.22
CA LYS A 110 -1.25 1.01 2.46
C LYS A 110 -0.71 2.07 3.40
N ARG A 111 0.42 2.66 3.03
CA ARG A 111 1.01 3.83 3.67
C ARG A 111 1.21 4.91 2.62
N ARG A 112 0.78 6.12 2.94
CA ARG A 112 0.87 7.29 2.04
C ARG A 112 1.66 8.39 2.72
N GLN A 113 2.50 9.06 1.96
CA GLN A 113 3.21 10.27 2.39
C GLN A 113 3.08 11.33 1.32
N LEU A 114 2.58 12.50 1.71
CA LEU A 114 2.59 13.66 0.83
C LEU A 114 3.98 14.29 0.86
N MET A 115 4.53 14.50 -0.31
CA MET A 115 5.77 15.22 -0.54
C MET A 115 5.44 16.56 -1.19
N THR A 116 5.90 17.63 -0.56
CA THR A 116 5.79 19.00 -1.09
C THR A 116 7.16 19.66 -1.03
N ALA A 117 7.41 20.63 -1.90
CA ALA A 117 8.68 21.36 -1.94
C ALA A 117 8.98 22.01 -0.57
N ALA A 118 7.95 22.61 0.06
CA ALA A 118 8.04 23.15 1.41
C ALA A 118 8.28 22.07 2.48
N GLY A 119 7.64 20.90 2.35
CA GLY A 119 7.77 19.78 3.28
C GLY A 119 9.13 19.07 3.23
N LEU A 120 9.90 19.26 2.17
CA LEU A 120 11.27 18.75 2.02
C LEU A 120 12.33 19.72 2.58
N GLY A 121 11.94 20.94 2.96
CA GLY A 121 12.78 21.84 3.76
C GLY A 121 14.06 22.29 3.04
N GLY A 122 13.93 23.01 1.94
CA GLY A 122 15.10 23.55 1.22
C GLY A 122 14.88 23.90 -0.25
N CYS A 123 13.70 23.65 -0.79
CA CYS A 123 13.36 24.03 -2.16
C CYS A 123 13.02 25.52 -2.24
N THR A 124 13.80 26.28 -3.01
CA THR A 124 13.47 27.67 -3.35
C THR A 124 12.43 27.67 -4.49
N ASP A 125 11.55 28.68 -4.52
CA ASP A 125 10.36 28.81 -5.39
C ASP A 125 10.60 28.74 -6.92
N ASN A 126 11.81 28.47 -7.39
CA ASN A 126 12.12 28.39 -8.83
C ASN A 126 11.72 27.06 -9.49
N ALA A 127 11.18 26.10 -8.72
CA ALA A 127 10.57 24.89 -9.25
C ALA A 127 9.05 25.06 -9.28
N GLU A 128 8.56 25.90 -10.19
CA GLU A 128 7.13 25.96 -10.47
C GLU A 128 6.70 24.59 -11.02
N PRO A 129 5.81 23.85 -10.34
CA PRO A 129 5.38 22.54 -10.81
C PRO A 129 4.67 22.73 -12.14
N ARG A 130 5.22 22.18 -13.22
CA ARG A 130 4.52 22.16 -14.51
C ARG A 130 3.22 21.43 -14.30
N LYS A 131 2.12 22.16 -14.40
CA LYS A 131 0.77 21.61 -14.48
C LYS A 131 0.81 20.50 -15.54
N PRO A 132 0.38 19.26 -15.24
CA PRO A 132 0.34 18.21 -16.25
C PRO A 132 -0.54 18.71 -17.38
N GLU A 133 0.08 18.90 -18.55
CA GLU A 133 -0.61 19.27 -19.78
C GLU A 133 -1.61 18.14 -20.05
N PRO A 134 -2.91 18.44 -20.22
CA PRO A 134 -3.87 17.41 -20.56
C PRO A 134 -3.47 16.83 -21.92
N SER A 135 -2.97 15.59 -21.88
CA SER A 135 -2.71 14.74 -23.03
C SER A 135 -3.91 14.84 -23.99
N ASN A 136 -3.71 15.60 -25.08
CA ASN A 136 -4.67 15.75 -26.16
C ASN A 136 -4.70 14.45 -26.98
N ALA A 137 -5.21 13.39 -26.37
CA ALA A 137 -5.46 12.09 -26.98
C ALA A 137 -6.94 12.00 -27.36
N GLN A 138 -7.47 12.99 -28.10
CA GLN A 138 -8.85 12.94 -28.54
C GLN A 138 -9.14 13.66 -29.86
N HIS A 139 -8.28 13.48 -30.88
CA HIS A 139 -8.66 13.81 -32.26
C HIS A 139 -7.99 12.89 -33.29
N ARG A 140 -8.17 11.58 -33.16
CA ARG A 140 -8.01 10.63 -34.27
C ARG A 140 -8.96 9.46 -34.11
N SER A 141 -10.16 9.56 -34.69
CA SER A 141 -10.95 8.46 -35.28
C SER A 141 -12.40 8.90 -35.47
N ALA A 142 -12.73 9.43 -36.65
CA ALA A 142 -14.07 9.36 -37.24
C ALA A 142 -14.03 9.96 -38.66
N LEU A 143 -13.35 9.29 -39.58
CA LEU A 143 -13.44 9.64 -41.01
C LEU A 143 -13.04 8.43 -41.85
N THR A 144 -13.85 7.37 -41.83
CA THR A 144 -13.83 6.35 -42.90
C THR A 144 -15.15 5.55 -42.90
N LEU A 145 -15.87 5.68 -44.03
CA LEU A 145 -16.87 4.80 -44.64
C LEU A 145 -18.16 4.46 -43.86
N GLU A 146 -19.30 4.80 -44.48
CA GLU A 146 -20.22 3.78 -45.02
C GLU A 146 -20.98 4.38 -46.22
N LEU A 147 -20.87 3.69 -47.35
CA LEU A 147 -21.48 4.00 -48.65
C LEU A 147 -22.35 2.78 -49.00
N LEU A 148 -23.66 2.97 -49.08
CA LEU A 148 -24.70 2.20 -49.81
C LEU A 148 -24.80 0.66 -49.62
N PRO A 149 -26.00 0.05 -49.75
CA PRO A 149 -26.88 0.17 -50.92
C PRO A 149 -28.27 0.77 -50.66
#